data_AF-A0A1Y3B9J3-F1
#
_entry.id   AF-A0A1Y3B9J3-F1
#
_cell.length_a   1.000
_cell.length_b   1.000
_cell.length_c   1.000
_cell.angle_alpha   90.00
_cell.angle_beta   90.00
_cell.angle_gamma   90.00
#
_symmetry.space_group_name_H-M   'P 1'
#
loop_
_entity.id
_entity.type
_entity.pdbx_description
1 polymer ?
#
loop_
_entity_poly.entity_id
_entity_poly.type
_entity_poly.pdbx_seq_one_letter_code
_entity_poly.pdbx_strand_id
1 'polypeptide(L)'
;MYRISWQEQFDSLLLMEKSQEAIDLFNNLYETGMMTDQEFQQCEWIKIRAGFIELKKQNFNLAKQFLLECHCEMDLILKLNKNLIEKLKITTKIDDDNVRLLMDKISEELDTNIINRFLIDYIDDLITSNVYIDQIDVKLVKTAKLFLYFENIEYYQDSIKKFLNNPNNNYYYELIERYLNEKHYHYYLALYYASRNRMEKSIELLKKLERKTIQDEHYPGIVELIRLLTECQNVQLIMNHVEFILEQDQNEGAKILIANTLMENEKFPLLNPEFVVRNLYQYRMALVIYLEHLINQMRLTNVHVHTTLIKIYIEILSLQRENEEENSQLFEETRMKLRQILMESDYYDQRIILKNLQINNNLDYEMAILYGKMNEHHKAFEIYLNDNHHDYHQALKHCIHYGRQQRQQTTDDHDCHIYQTLLSIYLDLYRK
;
A
#
# COMPACT_ATOMS: atom_id res chain seq x y z
N MET A 1 -27.38 -68.73 18.57
CA MET A 1 -26.80 -67.55 17.91
C MET A 1 -26.76 -66.44 18.93
N TYR A 2 -25.58 -66.17 19.51
CA TYR A 2 -25.41 -65.01 20.38
C TYR A 2 -25.53 -63.76 19.51
N ARG A 3 -26.52 -62.90 19.80
CA ARG A 3 -26.60 -61.57 19.18
C ARG A 3 -25.42 -60.77 19.72
N ILE A 4 -24.42 -60.58 18.87
CA ILE A 4 -23.32 -59.63 19.11
C ILE A 4 -23.95 -58.26 19.31
N SER A 5 -23.57 -57.54 20.36
CA SER A 5 -24.16 -56.22 20.62
C SER A 5 -23.83 -55.28 19.45
N TRP A 6 -24.71 -54.33 19.13
CA TRP A 6 -24.44 -53.40 18.02
C TRP A 6 -23.13 -52.64 18.23
N GLN A 7 -22.73 -52.37 19.48
CA GLN A 7 -21.44 -51.76 19.85
C GLN A 7 -20.24 -52.60 19.42
N GLU A 8 -20.26 -53.91 19.68
CA GLU A 8 -19.19 -54.83 19.26
C GLU A 8 -19.10 -54.95 17.73
N GLN A 9 -20.23 -54.79 17.02
CA GLN A 9 -20.26 -54.77 15.55
C GLN A 9 -19.65 -53.48 14.99
N PHE A 10 -19.94 -52.33 15.60
CA PHE A 10 -19.32 -51.06 15.22
C PHE A 10 -17.82 -51.05 15.47
N ASP A 11 -17.37 -51.47 16.64
CA ASP A 11 -15.94 -51.53 16.96
C ASP A 11 -15.19 -52.48 16.01
N SER A 12 -15.79 -53.63 15.66
CA SER A 12 -15.23 -54.55 14.66
C SER A 12 -15.11 -53.91 13.27
N LEU A 13 -16.16 -53.24 12.79
CA LEU A 13 -16.16 -52.58 11.48
C LEU A 13 -15.15 -51.42 11.42
N LEU A 14 -15.08 -50.60 12.48
CA LEU A 14 -14.12 -49.49 12.57
C LEU A 14 -12.68 -50.00 12.69
N LEU A 15 -12.43 -51.10 13.41
CA LEU A 15 -11.11 -51.76 13.47
C LEU A 15 -10.67 -52.31 12.10
N MET A 16 -11.61 -52.77 11.28
CA MET A 16 -11.36 -53.19 9.90
C MET A 16 -11.28 -52.01 8.92
N GLU A 17 -11.31 -50.77 9.42
CA GLU A 17 -11.35 -49.54 8.64
C GLU A 17 -12.54 -49.47 7.66
N LYS A 18 -13.67 -50.13 7.95
CA LYS A 18 -14.89 -50.10 7.13
C LYS A 18 -15.85 -49.00 7.60
N SER A 19 -15.37 -47.76 7.55
CA SER A 19 -16.04 -46.54 8.05
C SER A 19 -17.41 -46.32 7.44
N GLN A 20 -17.58 -46.54 6.14
CA GLN A 20 -18.86 -46.31 5.46
C GLN A 20 -19.90 -47.37 5.81
N GLU A 21 -19.51 -48.64 5.88
CA GLU A 21 -20.38 -49.73 6.34
C GLU A 21 -20.82 -49.51 7.80
N ALA A 22 -19.92 -48.97 8.64
CA ALA A 22 -20.24 -48.60 10.02
C ALA A 22 -21.25 -47.45 10.10
N ILE A 23 -21.12 -46.43 9.25
CA ILE A 23 -22.07 -45.30 9.22
C ILE A 23 -23.42 -45.70 8.61
N ASP A 24 -23.42 -46.50 7.55
CA ASP A 24 -24.66 -47.02 6.96
C ASP A 24 -25.41 -47.87 7.99
N LEU A 25 -24.71 -48.72 8.74
CA LEU A 25 -25.31 -49.48 9.83
C LEU A 25 -25.85 -48.54 10.93
N PHE A 26 -25.10 -47.50 11.28
CA PHE A 26 -25.50 -46.51 12.28
C PHE A 26 -26.78 -45.76 11.90
N ASN A 27 -26.85 -45.22 10.68
CA ASN A 27 -28.01 -44.52 10.18
C ASN A 27 -29.23 -45.45 10.03
N ASN A 28 -29.03 -46.68 9.52
CA ASN A 28 -30.10 -47.67 9.39
C ASN A 28 -30.70 -48.07 10.76
N LEU A 29 -29.89 -48.19 11.82
CA LEU A 29 -30.39 -48.52 13.16
C LEU A 29 -31.24 -47.40 13.76
N TYR A 30 -30.89 -46.15 13.45
CA TYR A 30 -31.69 -44.99 13.84
C TYR A 30 -33.01 -44.93 13.06
N GLU A 31 -32.95 -45.03 11.73
CA GLU A 31 -34.14 -44.98 10.86
C GLU A 31 -35.15 -46.11 11.12
N THR A 32 -34.66 -47.29 11.51
CA THR A 32 -35.50 -48.44 11.85
C THR A 32 -36.08 -48.39 13.27
N GLY A 33 -35.74 -47.35 14.06
CA GLY A 33 -36.21 -47.16 15.43
C GLY A 33 -35.64 -48.17 16.42
N MET A 34 -34.55 -48.86 16.06
CA MET A 34 -33.85 -49.81 16.94
C MET A 34 -32.92 -49.13 17.95
N MET A 35 -32.72 -47.81 17.81
CA MET A 35 -31.89 -46.98 18.68
C MET A 35 -32.73 -45.79 19.16
N THR A 36 -32.69 -45.51 20.46
CA THR A 36 -33.35 -44.32 21.04
C THR A 36 -32.57 -43.05 20.74
N ASP A 37 -33.21 -41.88 20.79
CA ASP A 37 -32.52 -40.59 20.59
C ASP A 37 -31.36 -40.38 21.58
N GLN A 38 -31.47 -40.92 22.81
CA GLN A 38 -30.38 -40.87 23.80
C GLN A 38 -29.21 -41.78 23.43
N GLU A 39 -29.47 -42.98 22.91
CA GLU A 39 -28.42 -43.91 22.44
C GLU A 39 -27.77 -43.39 21.14
N PHE A 40 -28.54 -42.72 20.28
CA PHE A 40 -28.05 -42.07 19.07
C PHE A 40 -27.06 -40.96 19.39
N GLN A 41 -27.40 -40.08 20.33
CA GLN A 41 -26.50 -39.03 20.83
C GLN A 41 -25.26 -39.62 21.50
N GLN A 42 -25.40 -40.72 22.25
CA GLN A 42 -24.27 -41.41 22.89
C GLN A 42 -23.32 -42.10 21.91
N CYS A 43 -23.74 -42.31 20.66
CA CYS A 43 -22.97 -43.02 19.63
C CYS A 43 -22.40 -42.09 18.55
N GLU A 44 -22.47 -40.77 18.72
CA GLU A 44 -21.87 -39.81 17.79
C GLU A 44 -20.35 -39.99 17.62
N TRP A 45 -19.68 -40.58 18.62
CA TRP A 45 -18.26 -40.95 18.54
C TRP A 45 -17.95 -41.91 17.37
N ILE A 46 -18.93 -42.69 16.89
CA ILE A 46 -18.77 -43.58 15.72
C ILE A 46 -18.50 -42.74 14.47
N LYS A 47 -19.25 -41.65 14.28
CA LYS A 47 -19.04 -40.71 13.16
C LYS A 47 -17.70 -40.00 13.29
N ILE A 48 -17.31 -39.60 14.50
CA ILE A 48 -15.99 -39.01 14.79
C ILE A 48 -14.87 -39.99 14.40
N ARG A 49 -14.93 -41.24 14.86
CA ARG A 49 -13.94 -42.28 14.53
C ARG A 49 -13.91 -42.57 13.03
N ALA A 50 -15.07 -42.68 12.38
CA ALA A 50 -15.16 -42.88 10.94
C ALA A 50 -14.54 -41.71 10.16
N GLY A 51 -14.77 -40.47 10.60
CA GLY A 51 -14.14 -39.27 10.05
C GLY A 51 -12.60 -39.32 10.13
N PHE A 52 -12.05 -39.68 11.28
CA PHE A 52 -10.59 -39.83 11.45
C PHE A 52 -10.01 -41.00 10.65
N ILE A 53 -10.73 -42.13 10.51
CA ILE A 53 -10.31 -43.25 9.66
C ILE A 53 -10.26 -42.81 8.19
N GLU A 54 -11.27 -42.10 7.69
CA GLU A 54 -11.25 -41.58 6.31
C GLU A 54 -10.17 -40.51 6.11
N LEU A 55 -9.88 -39.70 7.13
CA LEU A 55 -8.77 -38.75 7.09
C LEU A 55 -7.42 -39.46 6.95
N LYS A 56 -7.21 -40.54 7.73
CA LYS A 56 -6.02 -41.39 7.62
C LYS A 56 -5.87 -41.97 6.21
N LYS A 57 -6.98 -42.35 5.58
CA LYS A 57 -7.03 -42.84 4.19
C LYS A 57 -6.89 -41.75 3.11
N GLN A 58 -6.76 -40.48 3.51
CA GLN A 58 -6.72 -39.31 2.61
C GLN A 58 -8.02 -39.05 1.84
N ASN A 59 -9.14 -39.61 2.30
CA ASN A 59 -10.47 -39.33 1.77
C ASN A 59 -11.05 -38.07 2.43
N PHE A 60 -10.43 -36.92 2.17
CA PHE A 60 -10.69 -35.66 2.87
C PHE A 60 -12.16 -35.20 2.81
N ASN A 61 -12.85 -35.43 1.70
CA ASN A 61 -14.26 -35.03 1.54
C ASN A 61 -15.19 -35.82 2.46
N LEU A 62 -15.02 -37.15 2.52
CA LEU A 62 -15.83 -38.01 3.39
C LEU A 62 -15.49 -37.77 4.85
N ALA A 63 -14.19 -37.63 5.17
CA ALA A 63 -13.74 -37.28 6.51
C ALA A 63 -14.40 -35.99 7.01
N LYS A 64 -14.40 -34.95 6.18
CA LYS A 64 -15.01 -33.66 6.48
C LYS A 64 -16.52 -33.78 6.67
N GLN A 65 -17.21 -34.49 5.77
CA GLN A 65 -18.65 -34.70 5.85
C GLN A 65 -19.04 -35.34 7.18
N PHE A 66 -18.38 -36.44 7.56
CA PHE A 66 -18.69 -37.15 8.81
C PHE A 66 -18.42 -36.30 10.05
N LEU A 67 -17.34 -35.51 10.05
CA LEU A 67 -16.98 -34.64 11.18
C LEU A 67 -17.91 -33.42 11.33
N LEU A 68 -18.39 -32.85 10.23
CA LEU A 68 -19.36 -31.75 10.26
C LEU A 68 -20.75 -32.23 10.71
N GLU A 69 -21.18 -33.39 10.23
CA GLU A 69 -22.49 -33.98 10.58
C GLU A 69 -22.59 -34.37 12.06
N CYS A 70 -21.48 -34.73 12.71
CA CYS A 70 -21.47 -35.10 14.12
C CYS A 70 -21.08 -33.95 15.06
N HIS A 71 -21.03 -32.71 14.55
CA HIS A 71 -20.69 -31.51 15.33
C HIS A 71 -19.41 -31.67 16.18
N CYS A 72 -18.39 -32.31 15.60
CA CYS A 72 -17.17 -32.63 16.33
C CYS A 72 -16.55 -31.37 16.95
N GLU A 73 -16.18 -31.45 18.23
CA GLU A 73 -15.59 -30.33 18.96
C GLU A 73 -14.34 -29.80 18.24
N MET A 74 -14.29 -28.48 18.04
CA MET A 74 -13.17 -27.84 17.34
C MET A 74 -11.83 -28.11 18.01
N ASP A 75 -11.81 -28.12 19.33
CA ASP A 75 -10.62 -28.40 20.12
C ASP A 75 -10.09 -29.83 19.89
N LEU A 76 -10.96 -30.80 19.58
CA LEU A 76 -10.54 -32.16 19.23
C LEU A 76 -9.89 -32.20 17.84
N ILE A 77 -10.46 -31.47 16.87
CA ILE A 77 -9.94 -31.43 15.50
C ILE A 77 -8.61 -30.66 15.42
N LEU A 78 -8.51 -29.53 16.11
CA LEU A 78 -7.28 -28.72 16.12
C LEU A 78 -6.09 -29.45 16.76
N LYS A 79 -6.32 -30.48 17.59
CA LYS A 79 -5.26 -31.35 18.13
C LYS A 79 -4.54 -32.19 17.08
N LEU A 80 -5.09 -32.34 15.88
CA LEU A 80 -4.38 -33.00 14.79
C LEU A 80 -3.05 -32.30 14.45
N ASN A 81 -2.95 -30.99 14.72
CA ASN A 81 -1.71 -30.26 14.61
C ASN A 81 -1.11 -30.00 16.00
N LYS A 82 -0.04 -30.74 16.33
CA LYS A 82 0.70 -30.64 17.60
C LYS A 82 1.20 -29.21 17.88
N ASN A 83 1.62 -28.46 16.86
CA ASN A 83 2.09 -27.08 17.02
C ASN A 83 0.99 -26.13 17.49
N LEU A 84 -0.28 -26.39 17.12
CA LEU A 84 -1.41 -25.58 17.57
C LEU A 84 -1.78 -25.84 19.03
N ILE A 85 -1.63 -27.08 19.50
CA ILE A 85 -1.98 -27.47 20.88
C ILE A 85 -1.20 -26.64 21.88
N GLU A 86 0.13 -26.58 21.73
CA GLU A 86 1.00 -25.85 22.65
C GLU A 86 0.71 -24.34 22.63
N LYS A 87 0.41 -23.79 21.45
CA LYS A 87 0.21 -22.36 21.24
C LYS A 87 -1.14 -21.87 21.74
N LEU A 88 -2.21 -22.61 21.46
CA LEU A 88 -3.58 -22.24 21.83
C LEU A 88 -3.98 -22.77 23.21
N LYS A 89 -3.12 -23.55 23.88
CA LYS A 89 -3.39 -24.19 25.18
C LYS A 89 -4.71 -24.98 25.17
N ILE A 90 -4.91 -25.78 24.13
CA ILE A 90 -6.16 -26.55 23.96
C ILE A 90 -6.20 -27.66 25.02
N THR A 91 -7.17 -27.59 25.94
CA THR A 91 -7.32 -28.54 27.06
C THR A 91 -8.62 -29.32 27.01
N THR A 92 -9.04 -29.83 25.85
CA THR A 92 -10.15 -30.80 25.85
C THR A 92 -9.72 -32.13 26.46
N LYS A 93 -10.60 -32.75 27.24
CA LYS A 93 -10.45 -34.15 27.62
C LYS A 93 -10.93 -35.00 26.44
N ILE A 94 -10.11 -35.94 26.00
CA ILE A 94 -10.54 -36.95 25.04
C ILE A 94 -11.09 -38.07 25.89
N ASP A 95 -12.40 -38.28 25.85
CA ASP A 95 -13.04 -39.32 26.66
C ASP A 95 -12.92 -40.72 26.03
N ASP A 96 -12.35 -40.83 24.81
CA ASP A 96 -12.21 -42.08 24.05
C ASP A 96 -10.74 -42.37 23.66
N ASP A 97 -10.17 -43.44 24.25
CA ASP A 97 -8.80 -43.89 24.01
C ASP A 97 -8.53 -44.30 22.55
N ASN A 98 -9.54 -44.80 21.83
CA ASN A 98 -9.38 -45.21 20.43
C ASN A 98 -9.25 -44.00 19.50
N VAL A 99 -10.00 -42.93 19.77
CA VAL A 99 -9.85 -41.66 19.03
C VAL A 99 -8.46 -41.08 19.25
N ARG A 100 -7.96 -41.13 20.49
CA ARG A 100 -6.60 -40.68 20.82
C ARG A 100 -5.54 -41.46 20.04
N LEU A 101 -5.61 -42.79 20.06
CA LEU A 101 -4.71 -43.67 19.29
C LEU A 101 -4.77 -43.39 17.78
N LEU A 102 -5.95 -43.11 17.23
CA LEU A 102 -6.12 -42.76 15.82
C LEU A 102 -5.48 -41.41 15.49
N MET A 103 -5.65 -40.39 16.33
CA MET A 103 -5.02 -39.07 16.12
C MET A 103 -3.50 -39.14 16.21
N ASP A 104 -2.96 -39.93 17.15
CA ASP A 104 -1.53 -40.16 17.26
C ASP A 104 -0.98 -40.81 15.99
N LYS A 105 -1.67 -41.84 15.46
CA LYS A 105 -1.31 -42.48 14.17
C LYS A 105 -1.40 -41.53 12.98
N ILE A 106 -2.47 -40.72 12.87
CA ILE A 106 -2.61 -39.73 11.79
C ILE A 106 -1.45 -38.72 11.83
N SER A 107 -1.07 -38.29 13.04
CA SER A 107 0.05 -37.35 13.23
C SER A 107 1.42 -37.96 12.92
N GLU A 108 1.56 -39.29 12.94
CA GLU A 108 2.78 -40.01 12.60
C GLU A 108 2.85 -40.38 11.10
N GLU A 109 1.70 -40.73 10.50
CA GLU A 109 1.63 -41.26 9.13
C GLU A 109 1.41 -40.16 8.07
N LEU A 110 0.71 -39.06 8.40
CA LEU A 110 0.44 -37.98 7.45
C LEU A 110 1.42 -36.81 7.61
N ASP A 111 1.80 -36.22 6.48
CA ASP A 111 2.58 -34.97 6.47
C ASP A 111 1.78 -33.82 7.09
N THR A 112 2.47 -32.98 7.86
CA THR A 112 1.89 -31.84 8.58
C THR A 112 1.21 -30.86 7.61
N ASN A 113 1.75 -30.70 6.40
CA ASN A 113 1.18 -29.85 5.37
C ASN A 113 -0.17 -30.37 4.83
N ILE A 114 -0.36 -31.69 4.81
CA ILE A 114 -1.62 -32.32 4.41
C ILE A 114 -2.67 -32.10 5.49
N ILE A 115 -2.29 -32.35 6.75
CA ILE A 115 -3.15 -32.11 7.92
C ILE A 115 -3.59 -30.64 7.95
N ASN A 116 -2.66 -29.70 7.78
CA ASN A 116 -2.97 -28.28 7.81
C ASN A 116 -3.94 -27.86 6.69
N ARG A 117 -3.78 -28.40 5.47
CA ARG A 117 -4.71 -28.14 4.36
C ARG A 117 -6.11 -28.65 4.67
N PHE A 118 -6.20 -29.88 5.18
CA PHE A 118 -7.48 -30.44 5.62
C PHE A 118 -8.15 -29.58 6.70
N LEU A 119 -7.38 -29.15 7.71
CA LEU A 119 -7.89 -28.30 8.78
C LEU A 119 -8.37 -26.93 8.27
N ILE A 120 -7.63 -26.30 7.35
CA ILE A 120 -8.03 -25.03 6.72
C ILE A 120 -9.37 -25.20 5.99
N ASP A 121 -9.48 -26.23 5.16
CA ASP A 121 -10.69 -26.50 4.37
C ASP A 121 -11.89 -26.87 5.27
N TYR A 122 -11.64 -27.61 6.35
CA TYR A 122 -12.66 -27.93 7.36
C TYR A 122 -13.18 -26.66 8.04
N ILE A 123 -12.28 -25.76 8.45
CA ILE A 123 -12.64 -24.49 9.07
C ILE A 123 -13.45 -23.61 8.11
N ASP A 124 -13.11 -23.60 6.81
CA ASP A 124 -13.86 -22.82 5.82
C ASP A 124 -15.30 -23.29 5.63
N ASP A 125 -15.51 -24.61 5.54
CA ASP A 125 -16.85 -25.17 5.41
C ASP A 125 -17.66 -25.00 6.72
N LEU A 126 -17.00 -25.08 7.87
CA LEU A 126 -17.62 -24.80 9.16
C LEU A 126 -18.08 -23.34 9.28
N ILE A 127 -17.25 -22.38 8.83
CA ILE A 127 -17.64 -20.96 8.82
C ILE A 127 -18.77 -20.71 7.81
N THR A 128 -18.74 -21.36 6.63
CA THR A 128 -19.73 -21.15 5.56
C THR A 128 -21.08 -21.74 5.89
N SER A 129 -21.10 -22.89 6.58
CA SER A 129 -22.33 -23.59 6.91
C SER A 129 -23.20 -22.84 7.93
N ASN A 130 -22.66 -21.85 8.67
CA ASN A 130 -23.37 -20.99 9.63
C ASN A 130 -24.16 -21.74 10.74
N VAL A 131 -24.05 -23.07 10.84
CA VAL A 131 -25.01 -23.87 11.61
C VAL A 131 -24.81 -23.74 13.14
N TYR A 132 -23.61 -23.34 13.63
CA TYR A 132 -23.29 -23.37 15.08
C TYR A 132 -22.42 -22.20 15.58
N ILE A 133 -22.55 -21.00 14.98
CA ILE A 133 -21.77 -19.83 15.38
C ILE A 133 -21.91 -19.50 16.88
N ASP A 134 -23.05 -19.80 17.49
CA ASP A 134 -23.35 -19.44 18.88
C ASP A 134 -22.67 -20.36 19.93
N GLN A 135 -22.22 -21.56 19.55
CA GLN A 135 -21.60 -22.53 20.46
C GLN A 135 -20.08 -22.62 20.30
N ILE A 136 -19.54 -22.11 19.18
CA ILE A 136 -18.12 -22.20 18.84
C ILE A 136 -17.45 -20.87 19.17
N ASP A 137 -16.27 -20.91 19.80
CA ASP A 137 -15.43 -19.71 19.90
C ASP A 137 -14.84 -19.39 18.53
N VAL A 138 -15.62 -18.69 17.70
CA VAL A 138 -15.24 -18.27 16.34
C VAL A 138 -13.94 -17.47 16.35
N LYS A 139 -13.62 -16.79 17.45
CA LYS A 139 -12.37 -16.04 17.59
C LYS A 139 -11.17 -16.99 17.65
N LEU A 140 -11.29 -18.08 18.41
CA LEU A 140 -10.27 -19.12 18.52
C LEU A 140 -10.09 -19.82 17.18
N VAL A 141 -11.18 -20.20 16.52
CA VAL A 141 -11.14 -20.86 15.20
C VAL A 141 -10.44 -20.00 14.15
N LYS A 142 -10.79 -18.71 14.06
CA LYS A 142 -10.14 -17.77 13.14
C LYS A 142 -8.64 -17.62 13.45
N THR A 143 -8.26 -17.59 14.73
CA THR A 143 -6.85 -17.46 15.14
C THR A 143 -6.07 -18.74 14.86
N ALA A 144 -6.67 -19.91 15.08
CA ALA A 144 -6.09 -21.19 14.70
C ALA A 144 -5.85 -21.26 13.19
N LYS A 145 -6.83 -20.80 12.39
CA LYS A 145 -6.68 -20.70 10.94
C LYS A 145 -5.51 -19.83 10.51
N LEU A 146 -5.32 -18.67 11.16
CA LEU A 146 -4.17 -17.80 10.91
C LEU A 146 -2.84 -18.53 11.18
N PHE A 147 -2.73 -19.26 12.28
CA PHE A 147 -1.52 -20.04 12.56
C PHE A 147 -1.29 -21.15 11.54
N LEU A 148 -2.34 -21.85 11.10
CA LEU A 148 -2.24 -22.84 10.01
C LEU A 148 -1.74 -22.22 8.69
N TYR A 149 -2.16 -20.98 8.39
CA TYR A 149 -1.61 -20.25 7.26
C TYR A 149 -0.12 -19.94 7.42
N PHE A 150 0.31 -19.52 8.61
CA PHE A 150 1.73 -19.25 8.87
C PHE A 150 2.61 -20.50 8.82
N GLU A 151 2.11 -21.66 9.21
CA GLU A 151 2.84 -22.93 9.05
C GLU A 151 2.96 -23.34 7.56
N ASN A 152 2.10 -22.82 6.67
CA ASN A 152 2.14 -23.03 5.22
C ASN A 152 2.30 -21.71 4.45
N ILE A 153 3.19 -20.84 4.92
CA ILE A 153 3.24 -19.44 4.48
C ILE A 153 3.38 -19.29 2.96
N GLU A 154 4.14 -20.18 2.30
CA GLU A 154 4.38 -20.17 0.85
C GLU A 154 3.09 -20.20 0.01
N TYR A 155 2.06 -20.88 0.48
CA TYR A 155 0.78 -21.02 -0.24
C TYR A 155 -0.26 -19.98 0.15
N TYR A 156 -0.11 -19.36 1.33
CA TYR A 156 -1.16 -18.54 1.95
C TYR A 156 -0.74 -17.09 2.24
N GLN A 157 0.34 -16.59 1.65
CA GLN A 157 0.84 -15.22 1.88
C GLN A 157 -0.25 -14.15 1.72
N ASP A 158 -1.04 -14.20 0.66
CA ASP A 158 -2.12 -13.24 0.39
C ASP A 158 -3.27 -13.38 1.39
N SER A 159 -3.59 -14.62 1.78
CA SER A 159 -4.62 -14.91 2.79
C SER A 159 -4.22 -14.37 4.16
N ILE A 160 -2.94 -14.47 4.53
CA ILE A 160 -2.38 -13.90 5.75
C ILE A 160 -2.50 -12.37 5.72
N LYS A 161 -2.05 -11.74 4.62
CA LYS A 161 -2.15 -10.27 4.46
C LYS A 161 -3.60 -9.79 4.59
N LYS A 162 -4.54 -10.46 3.91
CA LYS A 162 -5.98 -10.16 4.00
C LYS A 162 -6.53 -10.34 5.42
N PHE A 163 -6.09 -11.38 6.12
CA PHE A 163 -6.49 -11.63 7.51
C PHE A 163 -5.99 -10.52 8.44
N LEU A 164 -4.70 -10.20 8.38
CA LEU A 164 -4.07 -9.21 9.27
C LEU A 164 -4.57 -7.79 9.01
N ASN A 165 -4.85 -7.44 7.75
CA ASN A 165 -5.40 -6.13 7.40
C ASN A 165 -6.85 -5.94 7.86
N ASN A 166 -7.57 -7.02 8.17
CA ASN A 166 -8.94 -6.94 8.66
C ASN A 166 -8.97 -6.81 10.20
N PRO A 167 -9.32 -5.64 10.76
CA PRO A 167 -9.31 -5.42 12.20
C PRO A 167 -10.29 -6.34 12.96
N ASN A 168 -11.35 -6.82 12.29
CA ASN A 168 -12.39 -7.64 12.90
C ASN A 168 -11.98 -9.10 13.08
N ASN A 169 -10.88 -9.57 12.49
CA ASN A 169 -10.45 -10.97 12.61
C ASN A 169 -9.40 -11.20 13.70
N ASN A 170 -8.90 -10.13 14.33
CA ASN A 170 -7.69 -10.14 15.16
C ASN A 170 -8.00 -10.03 16.66
N TYR A 171 -8.47 -11.12 17.27
CA TYR A 171 -9.00 -11.12 18.64
C TYR A 171 -7.96 -11.34 19.76
N TYR A 172 -7.07 -12.32 19.63
CA TYR A 172 -6.06 -12.64 20.68
C TYR A 172 -4.74 -11.91 20.43
N TYR A 173 -4.70 -10.63 20.79
CA TYR A 173 -3.57 -9.76 20.45
C TYR A 173 -2.23 -10.22 21.01
N GLU A 174 -2.17 -10.58 22.30
CA GLU A 174 -0.93 -11.00 22.96
C GLU A 174 -0.37 -12.27 22.32
N LEU A 175 -1.26 -13.18 21.95
CA LEU A 175 -0.88 -14.46 21.38
C LEU A 175 -0.33 -14.30 19.96
N ILE A 176 -1.01 -13.52 19.12
CA ILE A 176 -0.56 -13.25 17.75
C ILE A 176 0.76 -12.46 17.76
N GLU A 177 0.86 -11.42 18.60
CA GLU A 177 2.07 -10.61 18.73
C GLU A 177 3.26 -11.45 19.23
N ARG A 178 3.04 -12.32 20.22
CA ARG A 178 4.07 -13.24 20.71
C ARG A 178 4.51 -14.23 19.63
N TYR A 179 3.56 -14.84 18.92
CA TYR A 179 3.86 -15.79 17.84
C TYR A 179 4.73 -15.16 16.74
N LEU A 180 4.35 -13.97 16.28
CA LEU A 180 5.07 -13.28 15.20
C LEU A 180 6.48 -12.87 15.65
N ASN A 181 6.66 -12.47 16.91
CA ASN A 181 7.97 -12.18 17.47
C ASN A 181 8.85 -13.43 17.62
N GLU A 182 8.30 -14.54 18.13
CA GLU A 182 9.03 -15.81 18.28
C GLU A 182 9.47 -16.39 16.93
N LYS A 183 8.69 -16.18 15.88
CA LYS A 183 8.98 -16.63 14.52
C LYS A 183 9.76 -15.63 13.66
N HIS A 184 10.11 -14.47 14.21
CA HIS A 184 10.79 -13.39 13.49
C HIS A 184 10.03 -12.88 12.24
N TYR A 185 8.70 -13.01 12.23
CA TYR A 185 7.81 -12.50 11.17
C TYR A 185 7.49 -11.01 11.40
N HIS A 186 8.54 -10.19 11.40
CA HIS A 186 8.49 -8.77 11.71
C HIS A 186 7.69 -7.93 10.71
N TYR A 187 7.68 -8.28 9.42
CA TYR A 187 6.86 -7.63 8.41
C TYR A 187 5.36 -7.83 8.70
N TYR A 188 4.95 -9.07 8.95
CA TYR A 188 3.57 -9.38 9.31
C TYR A 188 3.17 -8.76 10.66
N LEU A 189 4.11 -8.64 11.60
CA LEU A 189 3.89 -7.89 12.84
C LEU A 189 3.66 -6.40 12.57
N ALA A 190 4.35 -5.80 11.61
CA ALA A 190 4.12 -4.41 11.21
C ALA A 190 2.72 -4.24 10.62
N LEU A 191 2.27 -5.14 9.73
CA LEU A 191 0.91 -5.13 9.18
C LEU A 191 -0.14 -5.28 10.30
N TYR A 192 0.12 -6.16 11.26
CA TYR A 192 -0.74 -6.36 12.42
C TYR A 192 -0.87 -5.09 13.28
N TYR A 193 0.22 -4.36 13.51
CA TYR A 193 0.16 -3.10 14.24
C TYR A 193 -0.59 -2.01 13.46
N ALA A 194 -0.41 -1.94 12.13
CA ALA A 194 -1.10 -0.98 11.28
C ALA A 194 -2.62 -1.17 11.34
N SER A 195 -3.12 -2.41 11.21
CA SER A 195 -4.56 -2.70 11.26
C SER A 195 -5.21 -2.43 12.62
N ARG A 196 -4.40 -2.25 13.68
CA ARG A 196 -4.85 -1.91 15.04
C ARG A 196 -4.68 -0.43 15.38
N ASN A 197 -4.51 0.44 14.38
CA ASN A 197 -4.24 1.87 14.56
C ASN A 197 -2.98 2.17 15.39
N ARG A 198 -2.05 1.21 15.52
CA ARG A 198 -0.73 1.40 16.15
C ARG A 198 0.31 1.72 15.09
N MET A 199 0.04 2.74 14.29
CA MET A 199 0.82 3.11 13.11
C MET A 199 2.28 3.42 13.45
N GLU A 200 2.54 4.09 14.57
CA GLU A 200 3.90 4.45 15.00
C GLU A 200 4.79 3.21 15.19
N LYS A 201 4.30 2.19 15.90
CA LYS A 201 5.01 0.92 16.08
C LYS A 201 5.23 0.19 14.75
N SER A 202 4.22 0.22 13.88
CA SER A 202 4.31 -0.39 12.55
C SER A 202 5.43 0.25 11.73
N ILE A 203 5.44 1.58 11.65
CA ILE A 203 6.42 2.35 10.89
C ILE A 203 7.83 2.20 11.46
N GLU A 204 7.99 2.25 12.78
CA GLU A 204 9.30 2.00 13.40
C GLU A 204 9.84 0.61 13.05
N LEU A 205 8.97 -0.41 13.04
CA LEU A 205 9.38 -1.77 12.68
C LEU A 205 9.78 -1.87 11.20
N LEU A 206 9.02 -1.24 10.30
CA LEU A 206 9.38 -1.16 8.88
C LEU A 206 10.68 -0.39 8.65
N LYS A 207 10.91 0.71 9.37
CA LYS A 207 12.20 1.44 9.32
C LYS A 207 13.36 0.57 9.80
N LYS A 208 13.15 -0.26 10.82
CA LYS A 208 14.16 -1.20 11.30
C LYS A 208 14.48 -2.29 10.28
N LEU A 209 13.47 -2.78 9.56
CA LEU A 209 13.63 -3.73 8.45
C LEU A 209 14.38 -3.09 7.28
N GLU A 210 14.01 -1.87 6.89
CA GLU A 210 14.66 -1.14 5.79
C GLU A 210 16.14 -0.84 6.11
N ARG A 211 16.43 -0.44 7.35
CA ARG A 211 17.82 -0.26 7.84
C ARG A 211 18.60 -1.58 7.97
N LYS A 212 17.98 -2.72 7.70
CA LYS A 212 18.54 -4.08 7.88
C LYS A 212 19.03 -4.36 9.31
N THR A 213 18.48 -3.65 10.30
CA THR A 213 18.74 -3.91 11.73
C THR A 213 18.03 -5.16 12.22
N ILE A 214 16.93 -5.50 11.55
CA ILE A 214 16.14 -6.70 11.71
C ILE A 214 15.99 -7.31 10.31
N GLN A 215 15.94 -8.64 10.22
CA GLN A 215 15.76 -9.36 8.98
C GLN A 215 14.39 -10.04 8.96
N ASP A 216 13.74 -10.01 7.80
CA ASP A 216 12.53 -10.78 7.50
C ASP A 216 12.53 -11.10 6.00
N GLU A 217 12.47 -12.37 5.66
CA GLU A 217 12.49 -12.87 4.28
C GLU A 217 11.26 -12.44 3.47
N HIS A 218 10.15 -12.14 4.15
CA HIS A 218 8.88 -11.80 3.52
C HIS A 218 8.67 -10.30 3.34
N TYR A 219 9.65 -9.48 3.73
CA TYR A 219 9.56 -8.03 3.64
C TYR A 219 9.67 -7.57 2.16
N PRO A 220 8.64 -6.91 1.60
CA PRO A 220 8.65 -6.47 0.20
C PRO A 220 9.48 -5.21 -0.06
N GLY A 221 10.10 -4.62 0.98
CA GLY A 221 10.87 -3.38 0.88
C GLY A 221 10.09 -2.11 1.24
N ILE A 222 10.74 -0.95 1.02
CA ILE A 222 10.23 0.38 1.39
C ILE A 222 8.84 0.73 0.84
N VAL A 223 8.38 0.03 -0.21
CA VAL A 223 7.06 0.23 -0.83
C VAL A 223 5.92 0.12 0.19
N GLU A 224 6.00 -0.81 1.16
CA GLU A 224 4.94 -0.90 2.19
C GLU A 224 4.96 0.32 3.12
N LEU A 225 6.16 0.82 3.45
CA LEU A 225 6.28 2.02 4.28
C LEU A 225 5.71 3.25 3.57
N ILE A 226 6.00 3.41 2.28
CA ILE A 226 5.43 4.45 1.41
C ILE A 226 3.90 4.36 1.42
N ARG A 227 3.37 3.16 1.21
CA ARG A 227 1.92 2.91 1.22
C ARG A 227 1.28 3.29 2.55
N LEU A 228 1.82 2.84 3.68
CA LEU A 228 1.27 3.14 5.01
C LEU A 228 1.29 4.64 5.32
N LEU A 229 2.34 5.38 4.93
CA LEU A 229 2.38 6.83 5.10
C LEU A 229 1.43 7.57 4.16
N THR A 230 1.22 7.03 2.96
CA THR A 230 0.26 7.59 1.98
C THR A 230 -1.19 7.43 2.46
N GLU A 231 -1.53 6.30 3.08
CA GLU A 231 -2.87 6.03 3.63
C GLU A 231 -3.07 6.66 5.03
N CYS A 232 -2.04 7.26 5.62
CA CYS A 232 -2.11 7.78 6.99
C CYS A 232 -2.93 9.07 7.09
N GLN A 233 -3.76 9.19 8.13
CA GLN A 233 -4.55 10.39 8.41
C GLN A 233 -3.94 11.26 9.53
N ASN A 234 -2.77 10.91 10.04
CA ASN A 234 -2.12 11.64 11.12
C ASN A 234 -0.92 12.44 10.59
N VAL A 235 -1.11 13.76 10.53
CA VAL A 235 -0.10 14.74 10.08
C VAL A 235 1.22 14.59 10.83
N GLN A 236 1.18 14.49 12.15
CA GLN A 236 2.41 14.44 12.97
C GLN A 236 3.23 13.20 12.63
N LEU A 237 2.56 12.06 12.44
CA LEU A 237 3.20 10.80 12.14
C LEU A 237 3.74 10.76 10.70
N ILE A 238 3.05 11.34 9.73
CA ILE A 238 3.57 11.55 8.37
C ILE A 238 4.86 12.36 8.44
N MET A 239 4.82 13.53 9.09
CA MET A 239 5.94 14.47 9.09
C MET A 239 7.16 13.94 9.84
N ASN A 240 6.96 13.22 10.94
CA ASN A 240 8.04 12.61 11.71
C ASN A 240 8.75 11.46 10.98
N HIS A 241 8.15 10.92 9.92
CA HIS A 241 8.65 9.71 9.27
C HIS A 241 8.91 9.86 7.77
N VAL A 242 8.30 10.84 7.10
CA VAL A 242 8.55 11.12 5.68
C VAL A 242 10.00 11.54 5.42
N GLU A 243 10.66 12.16 6.40
CA GLU A 243 12.07 12.53 6.34
C GLU A 243 12.96 11.32 6.00
N PHE A 244 12.67 10.16 6.60
CA PHE A 244 13.41 8.93 6.34
C PHE A 244 13.31 8.46 4.89
N ILE A 245 12.19 8.73 4.23
CA ILE A 245 11.99 8.40 2.81
C ILE A 245 12.65 9.46 1.94
N LEU A 246 12.50 10.74 2.28
CA LEU A 246 13.10 11.86 1.55
C LEU A 246 14.64 11.79 1.52
N GLU A 247 15.27 11.29 2.59
CA GLU A 247 16.72 11.04 2.64
C GLU A 247 17.18 9.96 1.66
N GLN A 248 16.33 8.98 1.33
CA GLN A 248 16.66 7.87 0.43
C GLN A 248 16.23 8.13 -1.00
N ASP A 249 14.97 8.55 -1.19
CA ASP A 249 14.37 8.88 -2.47
C ASP A 249 13.44 10.09 -2.31
N GLN A 250 13.93 11.25 -2.77
CA GLN A 250 13.19 12.50 -2.75
C GLN A 250 11.91 12.48 -3.59
N ASN A 251 11.85 11.67 -4.66
CA ASN A 251 10.69 11.59 -5.54
C ASN A 251 9.53 10.87 -4.84
N GLU A 252 9.81 9.70 -4.26
CA GLU A 252 8.80 8.95 -3.50
C GLU A 252 8.34 9.73 -2.25
N GLY A 253 9.26 10.38 -1.54
CA GLY A 253 8.90 11.25 -0.42
C GLY A 253 7.98 12.41 -0.83
N ALA A 254 8.22 13.03 -1.99
CA ALA A 254 7.34 14.07 -2.53
C ALA A 254 5.95 13.53 -2.88
N LYS A 255 5.86 12.34 -3.50
CA LYS A 255 4.57 11.71 -3.84
C LYS A 255 3.70 11.46 -2.60
N ILE A 256 4.29 11.06 -1.48
CA ILE A 256 3.57 10.88 -0.21
C ILE A 256 2.96 12.22 0.24
N LEU A 257 3.74 13.30 0.21
CA LEU A 257 3.27 14.63 0.63
C LEU A 257 2.20 15.17 -0.31
N ILE A 258 2.34 14.95 -1.62
CA ILE A 258 1.33 15.29 -2.64
C ILE A 258 0.01 14.57 -2.34
N ALA A 259 0.06 13.25 -2.16
CA ALA A 259 -1.14 12.44 -1.90
C ALA A 259 -1.90 12.88 -0.62
N ASN A 260 -1.18 13.46 0.34
CA ASN A 260 -1.71 13.95 1.60
C ASN A 260 -2.05 15.46 1.61
N THR A 261 -1.85 16.16 0.49
CA THR A 261 -2.16 17.59 0.30
C THR A 261 -3.35 17.75 -0.64
N LEU A 262 -4.48 17.11 -0.29
CA LEU A 262 -5.72 17.24 -1.04
C LEU A 262 -6.44 18.53 -0.65
N MET A 263 -7.08 19.18 -1.62
CA MET A 263 -7.90 20.36 -1.38
C MET A 263 -9.38 19.96 -1.41
N GLU A 264 -10.07 20.15 -0.29
CA GLU A 264 -11.50 19.87 -0.13
C GLU A 264 -12.20 21.13 0.39
N ASN A 265 -13.25 21.59 -0.31
CA ASN A 265 -14.01 22.79 0.07
C ASN A 265 -13.11 24.01 0.35
N GLU A 266 -12.13 24.27 -0.53
CA GLU A 266 -11.16 25.37 -0.41
C GLU A 266 -10.26 25.30 0.83
N LYS A 267 -10.21 24.15 1.50
CA LYS A 267 -9.36 23.89 2.67
C LYS A 267 -8.47 22.69 2.42
N PHE A 268 -7.37 22.65 3.15
CA PHE A 268 -6.48 21.50 3.21
C PHE A 268 -6.75 20.76 4.51
N PRO A 269 -7.53 19.66 4.50
CA PRO A 269 -7.96 18.99 5.72
C PRO A 269 -6.80 18.30 6.46
N LEU A 270 -5.73 17.95 5.74
CA LEU A 270 -4.61 17.20 6.29
C LEU A 270 -3.31 18.02 6.26
N LEU A 271 -2.66 18.16 5.09
CA LEU A 271 -1.42 18.93 4.97
C LEU A 271 -1.62 20.28 4.31
N ASN A 272 -1.17 21.35 4.98
CA ASN A 272 -1.12 22.69 4.40
C ASN A 272 0.12 22.83 3.49
N PRO A 273 -0.02 23.29 2.23
CA PRO A 273 1.08 23.49 1.31
C PRO A 273 2.23 24.35 1.86
N GLU A 274 1.94 25.41 2.61
CA GLU A 274 2.96 26.31 3.15
C GLU A 274 3.84 25.60 4.18
N PHE A 275 3.24 24.72 4.97
CA PHE A 275 3.96 23.92 5.95
C PHE A 275 4.83 22.87 5.25
N VAL A 276 4.32 22.21 4.22
CA VAL A 276 5.08 21.22 3.44
C VAL A 276 6.27 21.88 2.73
N VAL A 277 6.07 23.03 2.07
CA VAL A 277 7.15 23.79 1.42
C VAL A 277 8.27 24.14 2.40
N ARG A 278 7.94 24.53 3.63
CA ARG A 278 8.95 24.84 4.65
C ARG A 278 9.83 23.63 5.00
N ASN A 279 9.24 22.45 5.11
CA ASN A 279 9.97 21.22 5.42
C ASN A 279 10.79 20.72 4.22
N LEU A 280 10.33 20.97 3.00
CA LEU A 280 11.00 20.53 1.77
C LEU A 280 12.17 21.44 1.35
N TYR A 281 12.42 22.59 2.00
CA TYR A 281 13.56 23.45 1.63
C TYR A 281 14.92 22.74 1.65
N GLN A 282 15.09 21.74 2.51
CA GLN A 282 16.32 20.93 2.58
C GLN A 282 16.41 19.83 1.50
N TYR A 283 15.29 19.50 0.85
CA TYR A 283 15.17 18.46 -0.18
C TYR A 283 14.80 19.08 -1.53
N ARG A 284 15.79 19.59 -2.24
CA ARG A 284 15.58 20.40 -3.46
C ARG A 284 14.76 19.69 -4.54
N MET A 285 15.01 18.40 -4.82
CA MET A 285 14.26 17.68 -5.86
C MET A 285 12.81 17.46 -5.43
N ALA A 286 12.59 17.06 -4.18
CA ALA A 286 11.24 16.89 -3.65
C ALA A 286 10.45 18.20 -3.67
N LEU A 287 11.10 19.32 -3.32
CA LEU A 287 10.50 20.65 -3.37
C LEU A 287 10.05 21.04 -4.78
N VAL A 288 10.89 20.82 -5.80
CA VAL A 288 10.53 21.10 -7.19
C VAL A 288 9.31 20.28 -7.61
N ILE A 289 9.33 18.96 -7.39
CA ILE A 289 8.22 18.06 -7.73
C ILE A 289 6.92 18.50 -7.05
N TYR A 290 7.01 18.88 -5.77
CA TYR A 290 5.87 19.35 -5.00
C TYR A 290 5.32 20.68 -5.53
N LEU A 291 6.19 21.67 -5.80
CA LEU A 291 5.79 22.97 -6.34
C LEU A 291 5.20 22.85 -7.75
N GLU A 292 5.78 22.02 -8.62
CA GLU A 292 5.23 21.71 -9.95
C GLU A 292 3.82 21.13 -9.83
N HIS A 293 3.58 20.22 -8.89
CA HIS A 293 2.24 19.68 -8.63
C HIS A 293 1.26 20.76 -8.19
N LEU A 294 1.64 21.61 -7.23
CA LEU A 294 0.81 22.71 -6.76
C LEU A 294 0.38 23.68 -7.88
N ILE A 295 1.28 23.94 -8.83
CA ILE A 295 1.04 24.89 -9.92
C ILE A 295 0.27 24.23 -11.07
N ASN A 296 0.74 23.06 -11.54
CA ASN A 296 0.21 22.46 -12.76
C ASN A 296 -1.08 21.67 -12.51
N GLN A 297 -1.15 20.94 -11.39
CA GLN A 297 -2.28 20.06 -11.09
C GLN A 297 -3.30 20.75 -10.18
N MET A 298 -2.86 21.40 -9.10
CA MET A 298 -3.77 22.10 -8.18
C MET A 298 -4.14 23.53 -8.62
N ARG A 299 -3.44 24.09 -9.62
CA ARG A 299 -3.66 25.45 -10.15
C ARG A 299 -3.66 26.53 -9.07
N LEU A 300 -2.81 26.39 -8.06
CA LEU A 300 -2.69 27.41 -7.02
C LEU A 300 -2.13 28.71 -7.62
N THR A 301 -2.80 29.82 -7.32
CA THR A 301 -2.48 31.17 -7.81
C THR A 301 -1.62 31.96 -6.81
N ASN A 302 -0.98 31.29 -5.86
CA ASN A 302 -0.20 31.92 -4.81
C ASN A 302 1.14 32.45 -5.34
N VAL A 303 1.33 33.77 -5.27
CA VAL A 303 2.52 34.46 -5.78
C VAL A 303 3.83 33.90 -5.23
N HIS A 304 3.86 33.51 -3.95
CA HIS A 304 5.05 32.98 -3.31
C HIS A 304 5.46 31.62 -3.89
N VAL A 305 4.51 30.74 -4.21
CA VAL A 305 4.76 29.39 -4.72
C VAL A 305 5.43 29.44 -6.10
N HIS A 306 4.87 30.21 -7.03
CA HIS A 306 5.44 30.38 -8.37
C HIS A 306 6.79 31.10 -8.34
N THR A 307 6.89 32.18 -7.55
CA THR A 307 8.16 32.92 -7.40
C THR A 307 9.26 32.00 -6.87
N THR A 308 8.95 31.14 -5.88
CA THR A 308 9.92 30.18 -5.32
C THR A 308 10.33 29.13 -6.34
N LEU A 309 9.39 28.55 -7.12
CA LEU A 309 9.74 27.57 -8.15
C LEU A 309 10.66 28.17 -9.22
N ILE A 310 10.34 29.38 -9.71
CA ILE A 310 11.17 30.07 -10.70
C ILE A 310 12.58 30.31 -10.16
N LYS A 311 12.71 30.76 -8.91
CA LYS A 311 14.01 30.95 -8.27
C LYS A 311 14.82 29.65 -8.22
N ILE A 312 14.17 28.54 -7.87
CA ILE A 312 14.83 27.23 -7.80
C ILE A 312 15.31 26.80 -9.19
N TYR A 313 14.54 27.01 -10.25
CA TYR A 313 15.03 26.71 -11.60
C TYR A 313 16.24 27.55 -12.01
N ILE A 314 16.25 28.83 -11.67
CA ILE A 314 17.40 29.71 -11.92
C ILE A 314 18.62 29.20 -11.15
N GLU A 315 18.45 28.83 -9.87
CA GLU A 315 19.52 28.26 -9.03
C GLU A 315 20.04 26.91 -9.58
N ILE A 316 19.16 26.04 -10.08
CA ILE A 316 19.56 24.75 -10.68
C ILE A 316 20.38 25.00 -11.95
N LEU A 317 19.93 25.89 -12.82
CA LEU A 317 20.65 26.22 -14.05
C LEU A 317 22.01 26.87 -13.77
N SER A 318 22.12 27.70 -12.73
CA SER A 318 23.41 28.29 -12.34
C SER A 318 24.38 27.21 -11.83
N LEU A 319 23.92 26.27 -11.01
CA LEU A 319 24.75 25.16 -10.50
C LEU A 319 25.17 24.19 -11.61
N GLN A 320 24.26 23.82 -12.52
CA GLN A 320 24.58 22.95 -13.65
C GLN A 320 25.65 23.57 -14.57
N ARG A 321 25.61 24.90 -14.73
CA ARG A 321 26.65 25.63 -15.46
C ARG A 321 27.99 25.59 -14.74
N GLU A 322 28.03 25.82 -13.43
CA GLU A 322 29.26 25.72 -12.65
C GLU A 322 29.90 24.33 -12.77
N ASN A 323 29.08 23.29 -12.96
CA ASN A 323 29.51 21.90 -13.19
C ASN A 323 29.78 21.57 -14.67
N GLU A 324 29.78 22.56 -15.58
CA GLU A 324 29.99 22.38 -17.03
C GLU A 324 28.96 21.48 -17.74
N GLU A 325 27.74 21.36 -17.19
CA GLU A 325 26.65 20.51 -17.71
C GLU A 325 25.70 21.24 -18.68
N GLU A 326 26.12 22.38 -19.26
CA GLU A 326 25.25 23.22 -20.11
C GLU A 326 24.70 22.48 -21.35
N ASN A 327 25.44 21.50 -21.88
CA ASN A 327 25.02 20.71 -23.03
C ASN A 327 24.19 19.46 -22.66
N SER A 328 23.85 19.29 -21.39
CA SER A 328 23.06 18.15 -20.93
C SER A 328 21.59 18.29 -21.33
N GLN A 329 20.94 17.16 -21.59
CA GLN A 329 19.48 17.13 -21.84
C GLN A 329 18.70 17.72 -20.66
N LEU A 330 19.17 17.48 -19.43
CA LEU A 330 18.55 17.97 -18.20
C LEU A 330 18.60 19.50 -18.07
N PHE A 331 19.67 20.13 -18.55
CA PHE A 331 19.80 21.59 -18.59
C PHE A 331 18.73 22.19 -19.52
N GLU A 332 18.60 21.67 -20.74
CA GLU A 332 17.59 22.13 -21.69
C GLU A 332 16.15 21.87 -21.21
N GLU A 333 15.88 20.72 -20.60
CA GLU A 333 14.59 20.42 -19.98
C GLU A 333 14.24 21.41 -18.87
N THR A 334 15.18 21.71 -17.98
CA THR A 334 14.99 22.67 -16.89
C THR A 334 14.76 24.08 -17.43
N ARG A 335 15.50 24.46 -18.48
CA ARG A 335 15.37 25.75 -19.15
C ARG A 335 14.02 25.89 -19.86
N MET A 336 13.55 24.84 -20.53
CA MET A 336 12.22 24.81 -21.14
C MET A 336 11.12 24.97 -20.08
N LYS A 337 11.21 24.24 -18.95
CA LYS A 337 10.27 24.39 -17.84
C LYS A 337 10.25 25.81 -17.27
N LEU A 338 11.42 26.42 -17.10
CA LEU A 338 11.55 27.82 -16.66
C LEU A 338 10.85 28.79 -17.64
N ARG A 339 11.12 28.65 -18.94
CA ARG A 339 10.46 29.48 -19.96
C ARG A 339 8.95 29.29 -19.96
N GLN A 340 8.49 28.05 -19.84
CA GLN A 340 7.07 27.73 -19.80
C GLN A 340 6.37 28.43 -18.63
N ILE A 341 6.88 28.29 -17.40
CA ILE A 341 6.26 28.96 -16.24
C ILE A 341 6.31 30.49 -16.36
N LEU A 342 7.40 31.05 -16.89
CA LEU A 342 7.51 32.50 -17.10
C LEU A 342 6.47 33.03 -18.08
N MET A 343 6.17 32.27 -19.15
CA MET A 343 5.17 32.63 -20.15
C MET A 343 3.74 32.40 -19.65
N GLU A 344 3.45 31.24 -19.07
CA GLU A 344 2.10 30.79 -18.76
C GLU A 344 1.55 31.33 -17.44
N SER A 345 2.40 31.52 -16.42
CA SER A 345 1.93 32.00 -15.11
C SER A 345 1.97 33.51 -15.01
N ASP A 346 0.92 34.11 -14.46
CA ASP A 346 0.88 35.54 -14.10
C ASP A 346 1.09 35.78 -12.60
N TYR A 347 1.28 34.70 -11.83
CA TYR A 347 1.27 34.75 -10.37
C TYR A 347 2.69 34.71 -9.80
N TYR A 348 3.62 35.57 -10.25
CA TYR A 348 4.95 35.68 -9.64
C TYR A 348 5.43 37.13 -9.57
N ASP A 349 6.37 37.43 -8.67
CA ASP A 349 6.94 38.77 -8.56
C ASP A 349 8.01 39.01 -9.66
N GLN A 350 7.56 39.61 -10.76
CA GLN A 350 8.39 39.93 -11.93
C GLN A 350 9.66 40.71 -11.57
N ARG A 351 9.60 41.63 -10.60
CA ARG A 351 10.76 42.47 -10.22
C ARG A 351 11.80 41.68 -9.46
N ILE A 352 11.37 40.78 -8.58
CA ILE A 352 12.27 39.90 -7.83
C ILE A 352 12.95 38.91 -8.78
N ILE A 353 12.19 38.30 -9.69
CA ILE A 353 12.75 37.36 -10.66
C ILE A 353 13.74 38.06 -11.60
N LEU A 354 13.41 39.26 -12.11
CA LEU A 354 14.31 39.99 -13.00
C LEU A 354 15.66 40.28 -12.34
N LYS A 355 15.67 40.70 -11.07
CA LYS A 355 16.92 40.89 -10.31
C LYS A 355 17.74 39.61 -10.20
N ASN A 356 17.07 38.47 -9.97
CA ASN A 356 17.74 37.19 -9.89
C ASN A 356 18.29 36.72 -11.23
N LEU A 357 17.59 36.98 -12.35
CA LEU A 357 18.11 36.67 -13.67
C LEU A 357 19.31 37.55 -14.05
N GLN A 358 19.30 38.84 -13.70
CA GLN A 358 20.42 39.74 -13.98
C GLN A 358 21.72 39.32 -13.27
N ILE A 359 21.62 38.64 -12.13
CA ILE A 359 22.77 38.08 -11.43
C ILE A 359 23.31 36.85 -12.18
N ASN A 360 22.43 36.10 -12.82
CA ASN A 360 22.76 34.88 -13.56
C ASN A 360 22.95 35.22 -15.04
N ASN A 361 24.16 35.66 -15.39
CA ASN A 361 24.57 35.91 -16.77
C ASN A 361 24.14 34.75 -17.69
N ASN A 362 23.77 34.96 -18.95
CA ASN A 362 23.40 33.90 -19.91
C ASN A 362 21.99 33.27 -19.72
N LEU A 363 21.02 34.05 -19.24
CA LEU A 363 19.56 33.76 -19.25
C LEU A 363 18.79 34.86 -20.01
N ASP A 364 19.35 35.26 -21.15
CA ASP A 364 18.94 36.43 -21.92
C ASP A 364 17.50 36.29 -22.47
N TYR A 365 17.17 35.11 -23.03
CA TYR A 365 15.80 34.82 -23.51
C TYR A 365 14.76 34.90 -22.38
N GLU A 366 15.09 34.38 -21.21
CA GLU A 366 14.23 34.39 -20.02
C GLU A 366 14.02 35.83 -19.51
N MET A 367 15.07 36.67 -19.54
CA MET A 367 14.96 38.10 -19.26
C MET A 367 14.07 38.82 -20.28
N ALA A 368 14.21 38.51 -21.57
CA ALA A 368 13.39 39.11 -22.62
C ALA A 368 11.90 38.78 -22.45
N ILE A 369 11.56 37.55 -22.03
CA ILE A 369 10.18 37.16 -21.67
C ILE A 369 9.65 38.04 -20.52
N LEU A 370 10.44 38.26 -19.46
CA LEU A 370 10.01 39.12 -18.34
C LEU A 370 9.81 40.57 -18.76
N TYR A 371 10.73 41.15 -19.54
CA TYR A 371 10.55 42.51 -20.07
C TYR A 371 9.30 42.61 -20.93
N GLY A 372 8.99 41.58 -21.71
CA GLY A 372 7.73 41.44 -22.43
C GLY A 372 6.52 41.51 -21.50
N LYS A 373 6.50 40.73 -20.40
CA LYS A 373 5.42 40.76 -19.40
C LYS A 373 5.30 42.10 -18.66
N MET A 374 6.39 42.83 -18.50
CA MET A 374 6.41 44.16 -17.88
C MET A 374 6.01 45.29 -18.85
N ASN A 375 5.60 44.97 -20.10
CA ASN A 375 5.37 45.91 -21.20
C ASN A 375 6.60 46.74 -21.61
N GLU A 376 7.81 46.32 -21.22
CA GLU A 376 9.08 46.94 -21.61
C GLU A 376 9.62 46.28 -22.89
N HIS A 377 8.80 46.23 -23.95
CA HIS A 377 9.09 45.46 -25.17
C HIS A 377 10.36 45.91 -25.90
N HIS A 378 10.74 47.19 -25.79
CA HIS A 378 12.00 47.71 -26.35
C HIS A 378 13.21 46.95 -25.81
N LYS A 379 13.30 46.76 -24.49
CA LYS A 379 14.40 46.04 -23.84
C LYS A 379 14.39 44.55 -24.19
N ALA A 380 13.20 43.97 -24.34
CA ALA A 380 13.06 42.59 -24.81
C ALA A 380 13.64 42.41 -26.22
N PHE A 381 13.35 43.34 -27.15
CA PHE A 381 13.89 43.30 -28.51
C PHE A 381 15.38 43.61 -28.57
N GLU A 382 15.89 44.52 -27.75
CA GLU A 382 17.34 44.74 -27.61
C GLU A 382 18.07 43.44 -27.26
N ILE A 383 17.48 42.58 -26.43
CA ILE A 383 18.06 41.27 -26.10
C ILE A 383 18.00 40.29 -27.28
N TYR A 384 16.84 40.12 -27.91
CA TYR A 384 16.70 39.19 -29.05
C TYR A 384 17.55 39.58 -30.26
N LEU A 385 17.69 40.89 -30.50
CA LEU A 385 18.35 41.46 -31.68
C LEU A 385 19.79 41.91 -31.40
N ASN A 386 20.32 41.64 -30.20
CA ASN A 386 21.70 41.97 -29.86
C ASN A 386 22.69 41.18 -30.73
N ASP A 387 23.92 41.69 -30.83
CA ASP A 387 25.00 41.12 -31.66
C ASP A 387 25.30 39.64 -31.34
N ASN A 388 24.94 39.18 -30.14
CA ASN A 388 25.17 37.80 -29.71
C ASN A 388 24.10 36.81 -30.20
N HIS A 389 22.87 37.24 -30.46
CA HIS A 389 21.71 36.35 -30.66
C HIS A 389 21.15 36.43 -32.09
N HIS A 390 20.98 37.64 -32.64
CA HIS A 390 20.38 37.86 -33.97
C HIS A 390 19.11 37.03 -34.23
N ASP A 391 18.30 36.78 -33.19
CA ASP A 391 17.18 35.82 -33.25
C ASP A 391 15.87 36.52 -33.66
N TYR A 392 15.83 36.89 -34.94
CA TYR A 392 14.69 37.56 -35.56
C TYR A 392 13.38 36.76 -35.46
N HIS A 393 13.48 35.43 -35.40
CA HIS A 393 12.33 34.55 -35.29
C HIS A 393 11.71 34.61 -33.89
N GLN A 394 12.52 34.64 -32.83
CA GLN A 394 12.00 34.83 -31.47
C GLN A 394 11.43 36.22 -31.24
N ALA A 395 12.04 37.27 -31.82
CA ALA A 395 11.47 38.61 -31.80
C ALA A 395 10.07 38.66 -32.44
N LEU A 396 9.87 37.99 -33.59
CA LEU A 396 8.56 37.89 -34.23
C LEU A 396 7.56 37.09 -33.38
N LYS A 397 7.98 35.94 -32.82
CA LYS A 397 7.15 35.13 -31.92
C LYS A 397 6.69 35.95 -30.70
N HIS A 398 7.58 36.76 -30.13
CA HIS A 398 7.26 37.66 -29.03
C HIS A 398 6.17 38.67 -29.43
N CYS A 399 6.27 39.31 -30.61
CA CYS A 399 5.20 40.18 -31.11
C CYS A 399 3.87 39.45 -31.29
N ILE A 400 3.89 38.23 -31.82
CA ILE A 400 2.68 37.43 -32.02
C ILE A 400 2.05 37.06 -30.67
N HIS A 401 2.85 36.68 -29.68
CA HIS A 401 2.38 36.27 -28.36
C HIS A 401 1.72 37.45 -27.62
N TYR A 402 2.45 38.55 -27.45
CA TYR A 402 1.95 39.71 -26.70
C TYR A 402 0.93 40.54 -27.48
N GLY A 403 1.04 40.61 -28.81
CA GLY A 403 0.02 41.24 -29.66
C GLY A 403 -1.32 40.49 -29.59
N ARG A 404 -1.31 39.15 -29.54
CA ARG A 404 -2.56 38.37 -29.37
C ARG A 404 -3.17 38.50 -27.97
N GLN A 405 -2.36 38.55 -26.92
CA GLN A 405 -2.84 38.76 -25.55
C GLN A 405 -3.46 40.15 -25.36
N GLN A 406 -2.88 41.19 -25.99
CA GLN A 406 -3.40 42.56 -25.89
C GLN A 406 -4.71 42.77 -26.69
N ARG A 407 -4.92 42.06 -27.81
CA ARG A 407 -6.20 42.03 -28.54
C ARG A 407 -7.39 41.54 -27.71
N GLN A 408 -7.15 40.66 -26.73
CA GLN A 408 -8.22 40.15 -25.87
C GLN A 408 -8.62 41.16 -24.79
N GLN A 409 -7.78 42.18 -24.52
CA GLN A 409 -7.98 43.15 -23.44
C GLN A 409 -8.41 44.54 -23.94
N THR A 410 -8.10 44.92 -25.19
CA THR A 410 -8.42 46.27 -25.72
C THR A 410 -8.71 46.27 -27.22
N THR A 411 -9.66 47.10 -27.65
CA THR A 411 -10.02 47.35 -29.06
C THR A 411 -9.00 48.27 -29.74
N ASP A 412 -8.29 47.70 -30.71
CA ASP A 412 -7.74 48.27 -31.96
C ASP A 412 -6.54 49.24 -32.04
N ASP A 413 -6.04 49.90 -30.98
CA ASP A 413 -4.92 50.88 -31.16
C ASP A 413 -3.52 50.45 -30.64
N HIS A 414 -3.40 49.50 -29.71
CA HIS A 414 -2.09 49.16 -29.10
C HIS A 414 -1.28 48.09 -29.84
N ASP A 415 -1.92 47.29 -30.70
CA ASP A 415 -1.26 46.30 -31.56
C ASP A 415 -0.15 46.93 -32.40
N CYS A 416 -0.39 48.14 -32.91
CA CYS A 416 0.54 48.83 -33.77
C CYS A 416 1.85 49.15 -33.04
N HIS A 417 1.83 49.37 -31.72
CA HIS A 417 3.00 49.87 -30.98
C HIS A 417 4.11 48.82 -30.83
N ILE A 418 3.78 47.54 -30.59
CA ILE A 418 4.80 46.48 -30.46
C ILE A 418 5.47 46.21 -31.81
N TYR A 419 4.69 46.09 -32.89
CA TYR A 419 5.23 45.90 -34.24
C TYR A 419 5.97 47.16 -34.74
N GLN A 420 5.51 48.36 -34.37
CA GLN A 420 6.23 49.61 -34.65
C GLN A 420 7.56 49.68 -33.90
N THR A 421 7.60 49.25 -32.64
CA THR A 421 8.86 49.20 -31.84
C THR A 421 9.85 48.21 -32.45
N LEU A 422 9.37 47.04 -32.91
CA LEU A 422 10.22 46.10 -33.62
C LEU A 422 10.74 46.71 -34.94
N LEU A 423 9.87 47.34 -35.73
CA LEU A 423 10.23 47.98 -36.99
C LEU A 423 11.22 49.14 -36.80
N SER A 424 11.06 49.97 -35.76
CA SER A 424 12.00 51.05 -35.46
C SER A 424 13.39 50.51 -35.13
N ILE A 425 13.46 49.45 -34.31
CA ILE A 425 14.74 48.81 -33.96
C ILE A 425 15.40 48.20 -35.21
N TYR A 426 14.64 47.53 -36.09
CA TYR A 426 15.18 47.04 -37.37
C TYR A 426 15.72 48.16 -38.25
N LEU A 427 15.00 49.28 -38.36
CA LEU A 427 15.44 50.43 -39.17
C LEU A 427 16.69 51.08 -38.60
N ASP A 428 16.84 51.11 -37.27
CA ASP A 428 18.04 51.64 -36.61
C ASP A 428 19.23 50.68 -36.72
N LEU A 429 19.00 49.37 -36.71
CA LEU A 429 20.01 48.34 -37.00
C LEU A 429 20.48 48.38 -38.46
N TYR A 430 19.58 48.66 -39.42
CA TYR A 430 19.91 48.78 -40.85
C TYR A 430 20.65 50.08 -41.21
N ARG A 431 20.63 51.08 -40.31
CA ARG A 431 21.31 52.37 -40.47
C ARG A 431 22.74 52.38 -39.91
N LYS A 432 23.09 51.42 -39.06
CA LYS A 432 24.46 51.14 -38.63
C LYS A 432 25.12 50.21 -39.64
#